data_AF-A0A5D2FZW8-F1
#
_entry.id   AF-A0A5D2FZW8-F1
#
_cell.length_a   1.000
_cell.length_b   1.000
_cell.length_c   1.000
_cell.angle_alpha   90.00
_cell.angle_beta   90.00
_cell.angle_gamma   90.00
#
_symmetry.space_group_name_H-M   'P 1'
#
loop_
_entity.id
_entity.type
_entity.pdbx_description
1 polymer ?
#
loop_
_entity_poly.entity_id
_entity_poly.type
_entity_poly.pdbx_seq_one_letter_code
_entity_poly.pdbx_strand_id
1 'polypeptide(L)'
;MASFASFVEISRYNLIPLSVTSLCGCPCRLLSNQTLIPTRRTPKLKLNVVFHGPQSVFRVRPTSIYVNRRLITAVARAEPESIDESNAEEEVDQGAILPTTKDSFSELQHKSSQLRKRIVFGLGIGISVGGAVLAGGWVFTVALAAAVFLGAREYFELVRSRGITAGMTPPPRYVSRVCSVICAFMPILTLYFGNIDISVTSAAFVVATALLMQRGNPRFAQLSSTMFGLFYCGYLPCFWVKLRCGLAAPALNTRIGAGWPFLLGGQAHWTVGLVATLISFSSIIAADTYAFLGGKAIGKTPLTNISPKKTWEGAIVGLGGCIATSVVLSKILSWPASLVSAIAFGFLNFFGSVFGDLTESMIKRDAGVKDSGSLIPGHGGILDRVDSYIFTGALAYSFVKILLPLYGV
;
A
#
# COMPACT_ATOMS: atom_id res chain seq x y z
N MET A 1 34.51 -44.86 9.76
CA MET A 1 33.41 -44.14 9.07
C MET A 1 33.86 -42.70 8.87
N ALA A 2 33.60 -42.17 7.68
CA ALA A 2 34.30 -41.09 6.98
C ALA A 2 34.58 -39.78 7.77
N SER A 3 35.82 -39.30 7.62
CA SER A 3 36.26 -37.93 7.89
C SER A 3 36.30 -37.14 6.57
N PHE A 4 35.94 -35.87 6.64
CA PHE A 4 35.90 -34.89 5.55
C PHE A 4 37.29 -34.58 4.99
N ALA A 5 37.43 -34.59 3.67
CA ALA A 5 38.40 -33.77 2.92
C ALA A 5 38.00 -33.74 1.43
N SER A 6 37.43 -32.62 0.98
CA SER A 6 37.28 -32.33 -0.46
C SER A 6 38.35 -31.32 -0.86
N PHE A 7 39.44 -31.85 -1.44
CA PHE A 7 40.33 -31.16 -2.37
C PHE A 7 39.73 -31.32 -3.77
N VAL A 8 39.54 -30.23 -4.52
CA VAL A 8 39.50 -30.32 -5.99
C VAL A 8 40.29 -29.16 -6.60
N GLU A 9 41.12 -29.61 -7.52
CA GLU A 9 42.24 -29.01 -8.21
C GLU A 9 41.80 -28.26 -9.47
N ILE A 10 42.57 -27.25 -9.85
CA ILE A 10 42.40 -26.46 -11.07
C ILE A 10 43.10 -27.19 -12.22
N SER A 11 42.41 -27.42 -13.35
CA SER A 11 43.10 -27.51 -14.64
C SER A 11 42.26 -27.01 -15.82
N ARG A 12 42.92 -26.26 -16.69
CA ARG A 12 42.41 -25.66 -17.93
C ARG A 12 42.45 -26.67 -19.06
N TYR A 13 41.50 -26.61 -19.99
CA TYR A 13 41.77 -26.87 -21.41
C TYR A 13 40.97 -25.94 -22.32
N ASN A 14 41.68 -25.28 -23.24
CA ASN A 14 41.18 -24.66 -24.47
C ASN A 14 41.43 -25.65 -25.61
N LEU A 15 40.49 -25.82 -26.54
CA LEU A 15 40.78 -25.99 -27.99
C LEU A 15 39.48 -25.90 -28.82
N ILE A 16 39.61 -25.14 -29.92
CA ILE A 16 38.71 -24.81 -31.03
C ILE A 16 38.89 -25.92 -32.13
N PRO A 17 38.31 -25.94 -33.37
CA PRO A 17 37.06 -25.45 -34.00
C PRO A 17 36.24 -26.58 -34.69
N LEU A 18 35.10 -26.25 -35.33
CA LEU A 18 34.83 -26.70 -36.71
C LEU A 18 33.81 -25.79 -37.42
N SER A 19 34.18 -25.35 -38.61
CA SER A 19 33.45 -24.54 -39.59
C SER A 19 32.97 -25.40 -40.75
N VAL A 20 31.78 -25.14 -41.32
CA VAL A 20 31.42 -25.31 -42.76
C VAL A 20 30.15 -24.45 -42.99
N THR A 21 30.20 -23.25 -43.61
CA THR A 21 29.86 -22.94 -45.04
C THR A 21 28.60 -23.65 -45.58
N SER A 22 27.64 -23.03 -46.27
CA SER A 22 27.69 -22.36 -47.57
C SER A 22 26.30 -21.72 -47.87
N LEU A 23 26.20 -20.46 -48.32
CA LEU A 23 26.19 -19.94 -49.71
C LEU A 23 24.85 -20.01 -50.47
N CYS A 24 24.25 -18.83 -50.68
CA CYS A 24 23.55 -18.34 -51.90
C CYS A 24 22.97 -16.95 -51.56
N GLY A 25 23.07 -15.85 -52.30
CA GLY A 25 23.67 -15.48 -53.58
C GLY A 25 23.18 -14.05 -53.88
N CYS A 26 24.11 -13.10 -54.07
CA CYS A 26 23.94 -11.67 -54.48
C CYS A 26 23.41 -11.53 -55.93
N PRO A 27 23.25 -10.33 -56.60
CA PRO A 27 23.80 -8.95 -56.35
C PRO A 27 22.79 -7.78 -56.59
N CYS A 28 23.01 -6.48 -56.31
CA CYS A 28 23.95 -5.45 -56.84
C CYS A 28 23.90 -4.18 -55.93
N ARG A 29 24.99 -3.69 -55.29
CA ARG A 29 26.00 -2.64 -55.65
C ARG A 29 25.52 -1.17 -55.86
N LEU A 30 25.95 -0.26 -54.96
CA LEU A 30 26.87 0.90 -55.17
C LEU A 30 27.28 1.48 -53.78
N LEU A 31 28.51 1.27 -53.25
CA LEU A 31 29.68 2.21 -53.14
C LEU A 31 29.32 3.68 -52.75
N SER A 32 30.00 4.44 -51.86
CA SER A 32 31.36 4.48 -51.29
C SER A 32 31.32 5.55 -50.14
N ASN A 33 32.03 5.52 -49.01
CA ASN A 33 33.47 5.71 -48.83
C ASN A 33 33.91 5.33 -47.40
N GLN A 34 35.08 4.70 -47.31
CA GLN A 34 35.81 4.28 -46.11
C GLN A 34 36.56 5.44 -45.41
N THR A 35 36.96 5.23 -44.16
CA THR A 35 38.37 5.31 -43.71
C THR A 35 38.61 4.44 -42.45
N LEU A 36 39.87 4.03 -42.29
CA LEU A 36 40.37 2.82 -41.62
C LEU A 36 40.82 3.01 -40.16
N ILE A 37 40.95 1.86 -39.49
CA ILE A 37 41.41 1.54 -38.12
C ILE A 37 42.92 1.89 -37.92
N PRO A 38 43.46 1.96 -36.68
CA PRO A 38 44.03 0.74 -36.08
C PRO A 38 43.87 0.59 -34.55
N THR A 39 43.87 -0.68 -34.12
CA THR A 39 43.91 -1.21 -32.74
C THR A 39 45.32 -1.18 -32.12
N ARG A 40 45.47 -0.95 -30.80
CA ARG A 40 46.52 -1.58 -29.97
C ARG A 40 46.23 -1.60 -28.45
N ARG A 41 46.80 -2.62 -27.80
CA ARG A 41 46.58 -3.22 -26.46
C ARG A 41 47.26 -2.52 -25.25
N THR A 42 46.59 -2.58 -24.08
CA THR A 42 47.01 -2.91 -22.66
C THR A 42 48.23 -2.18 -22.00
N PRO A 43 48.51 -2.26 -20.66
CA PRO A 43 47.94 -3.11 -19.59
C PRO A 43 47.64 -2.45 -18.21
N LYS A 44 47.07 -3.26 -17.29
CA LYS A 44 46.95 -3.04 -15.84
C LYS A 44 48.32 -3.12 -15.15
N LEU A 45 48.57 -2.24 -14.17
CA LEU A 45 49.68 -2.36 -13.22
C LEU A 45 49.13 -2.47 -11.79
N LYS A 46 49.50 -3.56 -11.11
CA LYS A 46 49.31 -3.83 -9.68
C LYS A 46 50.38 -3.06 -8.89
N LEU A 47 50.00 -2.37 -7.83
CA LEU A 47 50.95 -1.93 -6.81
C LEU A 47 50.75 -2.76 -5.54
N ASN A 48 51.71 -3.63 -5.24
CA ASN A 48 51.89 -4.27 -3.93
C ASN A 48 52.76 -3.32 -3.10
N VAL A 49 52.32 -2.99 -1.88
CA VAL A 49 53.15 -2.28 -0.90
C VAL A 49 53.46 -3.27 0.22
N VAL A 50 54.75 -3.61 0.34
CA VAL A 50 55.34 -4.38 1.43
C VAL A 50 56.26 -3.43 2.19
N PHE A 51 56.08 -3.31 3.51
CA PHE A 51 57.08 -2.73 4.40
C PHE A 51 57.16 -3.55 5.71
N HIS A 52 58.38 -3.96 6.04
CA HIS A 52 58.83 -4.59 7.29
C HIS A 52 58.81 -3.57 8.46
N GLY A 53 58.57 -4.03 9.71
CA GLY A 53 58.40 -3.22 10.95
C GLY A 53 59.69 -2.60 11.54
N PRO A 54 59.79 -2.26 12.86
CA PRO A 54 58.81 -2.26 13.96
C PRO A 54 58.70 -0.92 14.76
N GLN A 55 57.69 -0.85 15.65
CA GLN A 55 57.49 0.07 16.80
C GLN A 55 57.60 1.61 16.61
N SER A 56 56.45 2.30 16.66
CA SER A 56 56.26 3.50 17.51
C SER A 56 54.79 3.94 17.57
N VAL A 57 54.44 4.46 18.74
CA VAL A 57 53.12 4.84 19.25
C VAL A 57 52.59 6.09 18.53
N PHE A 58 51.36 6.09 18.00
CA PHE A 58 50.64 7.35 17.76
C PHE A 58 49.11 7.23 17.86
N ARG A 59 48.54 8.20 18.59
CA ARG A 59 47.15 8.36 19.02
C ARG A 59 46.33 9.02 17.90
N VAL A 60 45.21 8.42 17.47
CA VAL A 60 44.34 8.98 16.41
C VAL A 60 42.95 9.32 16.98
N ARG A 61 42.54 10.59 16.85
CA ARG A 61 41.15 11.07 16.97
C ARG A 61 40.54 11.11 15.55
N PRO A 62 39.24 10.80 15.36
CA PRO A 62 38.62 10.82 14.05
C PRO A 62 38.04 12.21 13.72
N THR A 63 38.30 12.72 12.52
CA THR A 63 37.55 13.83 11.91
C THR A 63 36.90 13.37 10.61
N SER A 64 35.59 13.61 10.52
CA SER A 64 34.69 13.29 9.41
C SER A 64 34.89 14.26 8.25
N ILE A 65 35.05 13.76 7.02
CA ILE A 65 35.07 14.56 5.78
C ILE A 65 33.82 14.21 4.95
N TYR A 66 32.98 15.22 4.70
CA TYR A 66 31.88 15.22 3.74
C TYR A 66 32.39 15.69 2.37
N VAL A 67 32.10 14.96 1.29
CA VAL A 67 32.40 15.38 -0.09
C VAL A 67 31.09 15.63 -0.84
N ASN A 68 30.96 16.85 -1.37
CA ASN A 68 29.80 17.37 -2.10
C ASN A 68 29.96 17.14 -3.61
N ARG A 69 28.91 16.63 -4.28
CA ARG A 69 28.93 16.22 -5.70
C ARG A 69 28.43 17.38 -6.58
N ARG A 70 29.31 18.01 -7.36
CA ARG A 70 28.95 19.06 -8.35
C ARG A 70 28.32 18.45 -9.60
N LEU A 71 27.16 19.00 -10.00
CA LEU A 71 26.50 18.81 -11.29
C LEU A 71 27.03 19.88 -12.26
N ILE A 72 27.44 19.51 -13.47
CA ILE A 72 27.80 20.45 -14.54
C ILE A 72 26.60 20.54 -15.50
N THR A 73 26.05 21.73 -15.65
CA THR A 73 25.02 22.06 -16.64
C THR A 73 25.66 22.93 -17.71
N ALA A 74 25.52 22.53 -18.98
CA ALA A 74 26.02 23.24 -20.14
C ALA A 74 25.09 24.41 -20.50
N VAL A 75 25.65 25.59 -20.75
CA VAL A 75 24.97 26.72 -21.40
C VAL A 75 25.93 27.34 -22.41
N ALA A 76 25.55 27.31 -23.68
CA ALA A 76 26.21 28.02 -24.77
C ALA A 76 25.75 29.49 -24.78
N ARG A 77 26.71 30.40 -24.93
CA ARG A 77 26.53 31.86 -24.95
C ARG A 77 26.65 32.35 -26.40
N ALA A 78 25.75 33.22 -26.83
CA ALA A 78 25.90 34.09 -27.99
C ALA A 78 25.93 35.53 -27.47
N GLU A 79 26.94 36.31 -27.87
CA GLU A 79 27.04 37.76 -27.63
C GLU A 79 26.24 38.53 -28.70
N PRO A 80 25.85 39.79 -28.42
CA PRO A 80 26.70 40.90 -28.87
C PRO A 80 26.80 42.12 -27.92
N GLU A 81 27.90 42.85 -28.12
CA GLU A 81 28.23 44.29 -27.96
C GLU A 81 27.01 45.27 -27.94
N SER A 82 27.02 46.50 -27.39
CA SER A 82 27.94 47.40 -26.68
C SER A 82 27.16 48.68 -26.30
N ILE A 83 27.79 49.57 -25.49
CA ILE A 83 27.58 51.05 -25.36
C ILE A 83 26.80 51.63 -24.15
N ASP A 84 27.62 52.35 -23.35
CA ASP A 84 27.50 53.62 -22.60
C ASP A 84 26.74 53.85 -21.27
N GLU A 85 27.60 54.22 -20.30
CA GLU A 85 27.65 55.42 -19.43
C GLU A 85 26.78 55.60 -18.17
N SER A 86 27.52 55.71 -17.07
CA SER A 86 27.40 56.67 -15.94
C SER A 86 26.35 56.40 -14.84
N ASN A 87 26.81 56.01 -13.65
CA ASN A 87 27.04 56.96 -12.55
C ASN A 87 27.53 56.29 -11.24
N ALA A 88 28.22 57.12 -10.47
CA ALA A 88 29.07 56.90 -9.32
C ALA A 88 28.42 56.33 -8.03
N GLU A 89 29.28 55.62 -7.28
CA GLU A 89 29.49 55.63 -5.82
C GLU A 89 28.33 55.29 -4.86
N GLU A 90 28.47 54.16 -4.16
CA GLU A 90 28.56 54.11 -2.69
C GLU A 90 28.89 52.68 -2.21
N GLU A 91 30.10 52.50 -1.66
CA GLU A 91 30.45 51.36 -0.78
C GLU A 91 29.95 51.68 0.63
N VAL A 92 29.01 50.90 1.18
CA VAL A 92 28.93 50.65 2.62
C VAL A 92 28.44 49.22 2.89
N ASP A 93 29.39 48.42 3.37
CA ASP A 93 29.27 47.29 4.31
C ASP A 93 27.85 46.81 4.66
N GLN A 94 27.43 45.69 4.07
CA GLN A 94 26.41 44.83 4.67
C GLN A 94 26.89 43.39 4.65
N GLY A 95 27.30 42.96 5.84
CA GLY A 95 27.87 41.66 6.14
C GLY A 95 27.12 40.49 5.51
N ALA A 96 27.90 39.47 5.19
CA ALA A 96 27.46 38.16 4.75
C ALA A 96 26.34 37.61 5.64
N ILE A 97 25.09 37.78 5.21
CA ILE A 97 23.95 37.08 5.79
C ILE A 97 24.03 35.63 5.30
N LEU A 98 24.42 34.76 6.22
CA LEU A 98 24.32 33.32 6.18
C LEU A 98 22.95 32.89 5.59
N PRO A 99 22.86 32.31 4.37
CA PRO A 99 21.57 31.96 3.77
C PRO A 99 20.91 30.73 4.41
N THR A 100 21.58 30.02 5.32
CA THR A 100 21.19 28.67 5.72
C THR A 100 20.12 28.61 6.80
N THR A 101 19.92 29.65 7.61
CA THR A 101 19.02 29.59 8.78
C THR A 101 17.57 29.94 8.45
N LYS A 102 17.31 30.87 7.52
CA LYS A 102 15.94 31.24 7.10
C LYS A 102 15.27 30.16 6.25
N ASP A 103 16.03 29.49 5.40
CA ASP A 103 15.52 28.40 4.55
C ASP A 103 15.21 27.14 5.38
N SER A 104 16.05 26.83 6.38
CA SER A 104 15.79 25.71 7.28
C SER A 104 14.62 25.97 8.23
N PHE A 105 14.44 27.21 8.71
CA PHE A 105 13.28 27.56 9.56
C PHE A 105 11.96 27.55 8.78
N SER A 106 11.95 28.06 7.55
CA SER A 106 10.77 28.00 6.66
C SER A 106 10.44 26.56 6.23
N GLU A 107 11.44 25.71 5.97
CA GLU A 107 11.23 24.28 5.74
C GLU A 107 10.64 23.56 6.97
N LEU A 108 11.15 23.83 8.17
CA LEU A 108 10.66 23.23 9.42
C LEU A 108 9.23 23.71 9.72
N GLN A 109 8.93 24.97 9.47
CA GLN A 109 7.60 25.55 9.64
C GLN A 109 6.61 24.99 8.61
N HIS A 110 7.05 24.76 7.36
CA HIS A 110 6.24 24.09 6.35
C HIS A 110 6.00 22.61 6.70
N LYS A 111 7.04 21.87 7.13
CA LYS A 111 6.93 20.47 7.57
C LYS A 111 6.01 20.31 8.78
N SER A 112 6.10 21.18 9.78
CA SER A 112 5.24 21.15 10.97
C SER A 112 3.78 21.52 10.63
N SER A 113 3.56 22.49 9.74
CA SER A 113 2.23 22.83 9.22
C SER A 113 1.59 21.66 8.46
N GLN A 114 2.37 20.96 7.62
CA GLN A 114 1.92 19.76 6.93
C GLN A 114 1.62 18.60 7.89
N LEU A 115 2.47 18.40 8.91
CA LEU A 115 2.25 17.37 9.93
C LEU A 115 0.98 17.67 10.76
N ARG A 116 0.78 18.92 11.17
CA ARG A 116 -0.41 19.37 11.90
C ARG A 116 -1.68 19.12 11.10
N LYS A 117 -1.69 19.49 9.81
CA LYS A 117 -2.81 19.18 8.91
C LYS A 117 -3.08 17.67 8.89
N ARG A 118 -2.03 16.85 8.76
CA ARG A 118 -2.18 15.38 8.74
C ARG A 118 -2.80 14.80 9.99
N ILE A 119 -2.38 15.29 11.16
CA ILE A 119 -2.91 14.86 12.47
C ILE A 119 -4.38 15.27 12.62
N VAL A 120 -4.73 16.52 12.29
CA VAL A 120 -6.10 17.03 12.39
C VAL A 120 -7.05 16.25 11.47
N PHE A 121 -6.64 16.02 10.21
CA PHE A 121 -7.43 15.20 9.28
C PHE A 121 -7.54 13.73 9.77
N GLY A 122 -6.45 13.15 10.27
CA GLY A 122 -6.46 11.79 10.80
C GLY A 122 -7.41 11.64 11.99
N LEU A 123 -7.37 12.59 12.94
CA LEU A 123 -8.28 12.61 14.09
C LEU A 123 -9.73 12.85 13.66
N GLY A 124 -9.96 13.78 12.74
CA GLY A 124 -11.30 14.07 12.21
C GLY A 124 -11.93 12.84 11.52
N ILE A 125 -11.16 12.13 10.69
CA ILE A 125 -11.60 10.88 10.06
C ILE A 125 -11.85 9.81 11.13
N GLY A 126 -10.94 9.63 12.09
CA GLY A 126 -11.08 8.65 13.16
C GLY A 126 -12.34 8.87 14.01
N ILE A 127 -12.61 10.10 14.42
CA ILE A 127 -13.83 10.46 15.19
C ILE A 127 -15.08 10.25 14.34
N SER A 128 -15.05 10.65 13.06
CA SER A 128 -16.20 10.49 12.16
C SER A 128 -16.53 9.02 11.91
N VAL A 129 -15.51 8.20 11.65
CA VAL A 129 -15.66 6.74 11.46
C VAL A 129 -16.12 6.08 12.76
N GLY A 130 -15.51 6.42 13.90
CA GLY A 130 -15.92 5.91 15.21
C GLY A 130 -17.39 6.27 15.53
N GLY A 131 -17.79 7.51 15.27
CA GLY A 131 -19.17 7.97 15.41
C GLY A 131 -20.16 7.21 14.53
N ALA A 132 -19.79 6.95 13.26
CA ALA A 132 -20.61 6.17 12.35
C ALA A 132 -20.76 4.70 12.79
N VAL A 133 -19.69 4.07 13.28
CA VAL A 133 -19.71 2.71 13.82
C VAL A 133 -20.61 2.62 15.06
N LEU A 134 -20.51 3.61 15.96
CA LEU A 134 -21.34 3.69 17.16
C LEU A 134 -22.82 3.90 16.82
N ALA A 135 -23.14 4.84 15.92
CA ALA A 135 -24.52 5.12 15.50
C ALA A 135 -25.22 3.88 14.91
N GLY A 136 -24.53 3.11 14.05
CA GLY A 136 -25.09 1.91 13.45
C GLY A 136 -26.20 2.18 12.42
N GLY A 137 -26.97 1.14 12.11
CA GLY A 137 -28.15 1.22 11.26
C GLY A 137 -27.88 1.85 9.89
N TRP A 138 -28.76 2.78 9.50
CA TRP A 138 -28.66 3.49 8.22
C TRP A 138 -27.46 4.45 8.18
N VAL A 139 -27.05 5.06 9.30
CA VAL A 139 -25.91 5.99 9.36
C VAL A 139 -24.62 5.27 9.01
N PHE A 140 -24.37 4.13 9.65
CA PHE A 140 -23.21 3.29 9.36
C PHE A 140 -23.24 2.81 7.90
N THR A 141 -24.40 2.38 7.41
CA THR A 141 -24.56 1.84 6.07
C THR A 141 -24.31 2.90 4.99
N VAL A 142 -24.81 4.12 5.18
CA VAL A 142 -24.59 5.24 4.25
C VAL A 142 -23.12 5.66 4.27
N ALA A 143 -22.49 5.74 5.45
CA ALA A 143 -21.06 6.05 5.56
C ALA A 143 -20.19 5.00 4.85
N LEU A 144 -20.52 3.71 5.05
CA LEU A 144 -19.83 2.61 4.37
C LEU A 144 -20.08 2.63 2.86
N ALA A 145 -21.32 2.88 2.41
CA ALA A 145 -21.66 3.01 1.00
C ALA A 145 -20.87 4.14 0.32
N ALA A 146 -20.68 5.27 1.01
CA ALA A 146 -19.84 6.37 0.52
C ALA A 146 -18.37 5.95 0.41
N ALA A 147 -17.81 5.26 1.42
CA ALA A 147 -16.45 4.74 1.37
C ALA A 147 -16.26 3.72 0.23
N VAL A 148 -17.23 2.81 0.06
CA VAL A 148 -17.27 1.82 -1.04
C VAL A 148 -17.33 2.51 -2.39
N PHE A 149 -18.16 3.53 -2.55
CA PHE A 149 -18.25 4.30 -3.79
C PHE A 149 -16.90 4.92 -4.17
N LEU A 150 -16.27 5.61 -3.21
CA LEU A 150 -14.98 6.27 -3.43
C LEU A 150 -13.88 5.23 -3.71
N GLY A 151 -13.82 4.14 -2.95
CA GLY A 151 -12.84 3.06 -3.13
C GLY A 151 -13.02 2.34 -4.46
N ALA A 152 -14.26 2.07 -4.88
CA ALA A 152 -14.55 1.48 -6.19
C ALA A 152 -14.11 2.40 -7.33
N ARG A 153 -14.28 3.73 -7.20
CA ARG A 153 -13.80 4.68 -8.21
C ARG A 153 -12.29 4.71 -8.32
N GLU A 154 -11.57 4.70 -7.19
CA GLU A 154 -10.11 4.61 -7.19
C GLU A 154 -9.64 3.29 -7.78
N TYR A 155 -10.26 2.16 -7.40
CA TYR A 155 -9.98 0.86 -7.99
C TYR A 155 -10.11 0.86 -9.52
N PHE A 156 -11.23 1.34 -10.06
CA PHE A 156 -11.42 1.36 -11.51
C PHE A 156 -10.48 2.34 -12.23
N GLU A 157 -10.06 3.42 -11.58
CA GLU A 157 -9.05 4.32 -12.14
C GLU A 157 -7.65 3.67 -12.10
N LEU A 158 -7.33 2.89 -11.06
CA LEU A 158 -6.11 2.09 -10.99
C LEU A 158 -6.04 1.02 -12.07
N VAL A 159 -7.12 0.27 -12.29
CA VAL A 159 -7.20 -0.73 -13.38
C VAL A 159 -6.99 -0.08 -14.75
N ARG A 160 -7.31 1.21 -14.87
CA ARG A 160 -7.13 2.01 -16.10
C ARG A 160 -5.77 2.67 -16.21
N SER A 161 -4.94 2.64 -15.17
CA SER A 161 -3.65 3.32 -15.17
C SER A 161 -2.66 2.60 -16.09
N ARG A 162 -1.59 3.33 -16.48
CA ARG A 162 -0.67 2.93 -17.55
C ARG A 162 -0.01 1.56 -17.33
N GLY A 163 0.17 1.11 -16.08
CA GLY A 163 0.80 -0.18 -15.77
C GLY A 163 -0.06 -1.38 -16.20
N ILE A 164 -1.35 -1.41 -15.83
CA ILE A 164 -2.26 -2.52 -16.20
C ILE A 164 -2.61 -2.44 -17.69
N THR A 165 -2.71 -1.24 -18.26
CA THR A 165 -3.06 -1.06 -19.68
C THR A 165 -2.00 -1.55 -20.67
N ALA A 166 -0.75 -1.76 -20.23
CA ALA A 166 0.31 -2.29 -21.09
C ALA A 166 0.09 -3.78 -21.45
N GLY A 167 -0.75 -4.51 -20.69
CA GLY A 167 -1.07 -5.92 -20.93
C GLY A 167 -2.57 -6.25 -20.94
N MET A 168 -3.45 -5.40 -20.43
CA MET A 168 -4.91 -5.60 -20.40
C MET A 168 -5.67 -4.40 -20.99
N THR A 169 -6.75 -4.66 -21.73
CA THR A 169 -7.68 -3.59 -22.09
C THR A 169 -8.56 -3.26 -20.89
N PRO A 170 -8.60 -2.01 -20.43
CA PRO A 170 -9.41 -1.65 -19.28
C PRO A 170 -10.90 -1.59 -19.64
N PRO A 171 -11.81 -1.69 -18.65
CA PRO A 171 -13.23 -1.48 -18.87
C PRO A 171 -13.52 -0.02 -19.30
N PRO A 172 -14.58 0.21 -20.10
CA PRO A 172 -15.00 1.55 -20.50
C PRO A 172 -15.38 2.40 -19.29
N ARG A 173 -15.14 3.72 -19.38
CA ARG A 173 -15.43 4.66 -18.28
C ARG A 173 -16.90 4.62 -17.82
N TYR A 174 -17.84 4.45 -18.74
CA TYR A 174 -19.26 4.33 -18.40
C TYR A 174 -19.52 3.09 -17.54
N VAL A 175 -19.00 1.93 -17.95
CA VAL A 175 -19.15 0.68 -17.21
C VAL A 175 -18.51 0.78 -15.83
N SER A 176 -17.31 1.36 -15.72
CA SER A 176 -16.66 1.59 -14.43
C SER A 176 -17.50 2.47 -13.50
N ARG A 177 -18.08 3.57 -14.00
CA ARG A 177 -18.92 4.47 -13.18
C ARG A 177 -20.20 3.77 -12.73
N VAL A 178 -20.87 3.05 -13.63
CA VAL A 178 -22.07 2.26 -13.31
C VAL A 178 -21.73 1.20 -12.27
N CYS A 179 -20.62 0.49 -12.44
CA CYS A 179 -20.17 -0.53 -11.48
C CYS A 179 -19.85 0.08 -10.10
N SER A 180 -19.17 1.23 -10.03
CA SER A 180 -18.94 1.91 -8.74
C SER A 180 -20.25 2.31 -8.04
N VAL A 181 -21.26 2.76 -8.80
CA VAL A 181 -22.58 3.09 -8.26
C VAL A 181 -23.28 1.82 -7.76
N ILE A 182 -23.24 0.73 -8.53
CA ILE A 182 -23.78 -0.57 -8.12
C ILE A 182 -23.11 -1.04 -6.83
N CYS A 183 -21.78 -0.99 -6.72
CA CYS A 183 -21.05 -1.32 -5.49
C CYS A 183 -21.54 -0.49 -4.29
N ALA A 184 -21.83 0.80 -4.48
CA ALA A 184 -22.33 1.67 -3.40
C ALA A 184 -23.76 1.32 -2.97
N PHE A 185 -24.61 0.84 -3.88
CA PHE A 185 -25.95 0.36 -3.56
C PHE A 185 -25.96 -0.99 -2.84
N MET A 186 -24.94 -1.85 -3.03
CA MET A 186 -24.91 -3.18 -2.42
C MET A 186 -25.00 -3.17 -0.88
N PRO A 187 -24.25 -2.34 -0.13
CA PRO A 187 -24.40 -2.22 1.33
C PRO A 187 -25.81 -1.79 1.75
N ILE A 188 -26.42 -0.87 0.99
CA ILE A 188 -27.78 -0.37 1.27
C ILE A 188 -28.80 -1.49 1.08
N LEU A 189 -28.73 -2.20 -0.05
CA LEU A 189 -29.59 -3.36 -0.32
C LEU A 189 -29.41 -4.46 0.72
N THR A 190 -28.18 -4.66 1.19
CA THR A 190 -27.87 -5.62 2.26
C THR A 190 -28.56 -5.27 3.57
N LEU A 191 -28.65 -3.99 3.93
CA LEU A 191 -29.36 -3.54 5.12
C LEU A 191 -30.87 -3.82 5.01
N TYR A 192 -31.49 -3.54 3.86
CA TYR A 192 -32.94 -3.69 3.67
C TYR A 192 -33.39 -5.12 3.46
N PHE A 193 -32.70 -5.89 2.62
CA PHE A 193 -33.11 -7.25 2.24
C PHE A 193 -32.43 -8.36 3.05
N GLY A 194 -31.33 -8.06 3.76
CA GLY A 194 -30.55 -9.03 4.55
C GLY A 194 -29.73 -10.05 3.74
N ASN A 195 -30.08 -10.29 2.48
CA ASN A 195 -29.46 -11.27 1.58
C ASN A 195 -28.44 -10.61 0.64
N ILE A 196 -27.14 -10.86 0.88
CA ILE A 196 -26.07 -10.33 0.01
C ILE A 196 -26.03 -11.07 -1.33
N ASP A 197 -26.32 -12.38 -1.34
CA ASP A 197 -26.15 -13.26 -2.49
C ASP A 197 -26.97 -12.79 -3.70
N ILE A 198 -28.20 -12.32 -3.45
CA ILE A 198 -29.09 -11.79 -4.48
C ILE A 198 -28.54 -10.47 -5.05
N SER A 199 -28.02 -9.60 -4.19
CA SER A 199 -27.46 -8.30 -4.58
C SER A 199 -26.20 -8.46 -5.45
N VAL A 200 -25.29 -9.37 -5.07
CA VAL A 200 -24.05 -9.60 -5.84
C VAL A 200 -24.31 -10.32 -7.15
N THR A 201 -25.19 -11.33 -7.18
CA THR A 201 -25.50 -12.08 -8.40
C THR A 201 -26.23 -11.22 -9.42
N SER A 202 -27.22 -10.43 -8.98
CA SER A 202 -27.91 -9.48 -9.86
C SER A 202 -26.96 -8.38 -10.37
N ALA A 203 -26.12 -7.82 -9.52
CA ALA A 203 -25.09 -6.85 -9.92
C ALA A 203 -24.11 -7.43 -10.95
N ALA A 204 -23.61 -8.64 -10.71
CA ALA A 204 -22.68 -9.33 -11.61
C ALA A 204 -23.34 -9.60 -12.97
N PHE A 205 -24.60 -10.04 -12.98
CA PHE A 205 -25.36 -10.28 -14.20
C PHE A 205 -25.58 -8.99 -15.01
N VAL A 206 -25.98 -7.90 -14.36
CA VAL A 206 -26.20 -6.59 -15.01
C VAL A 206 -24.89 -6.07 -15.61
N VAL A 207 -23.80 -6.14 -14.86
CA VAL A 207 -22.48 -5.67 -15.32
C VAL A 207 -21.93 -6.55 -16.45
N ALA A 208 -22.07 -7.87 -16.36
CA ALA A 208 -21.67 -8.79 -17.42
C ALA A 208 -22.47 -8.54 -18.70
N THR A 209 -23.78 -8.37 -18.58
CA THR A 209 -24.66 -8.04 -19.72
C THR A 209 -24.28 -6.71 -20.35
N ALA A 210 -24.03 -5.67 -19.54
CA ALA A 210 -23.61 -4.36 -20.04
C ALA A 210 -22.26 -4.41 -20.78
N LEU A 211 -21.32 -5.25 -20.34
CA LEU A 211 -20.05 -5.49 -21.02
C LEU A 211 -20.22 -6.25 -22.34
N LEU A 212 -21.10 -7.26 -22.37
CA LEU A 212 -21.39 -8.05 -23.57
C LEU A 212 -22.17 -7.26 -24.63
N MET A 213 -23.06 -6.36 -24.20
CA MET A 213 -23.84 -5.49 -25.10
C MET A 213 -23.04 -4.30 -25.64
N GLN A 214 -21.80 -4.11 -25.18
CA GLN A 214 -20.96 -3.02 -25.66
C GLN A 214 -20.64 -3.21 -27.15
N ARG A 215 -20.75 -2.13 -27.94
CA ARG A 215 -20.22 -2.09 -29.31
C ARG A 215 -18.70 -2.27 -29.29
N GLY A 216 -18.24 -3.49 -29.53
CA GLY A 216 -16.83 -3.89 -29.57
C GLY A 216 -16.67 -5.38 -29.29
N ASN A 217 -15.45 -5.92 -29.42
CA ASN A 217 -15.15 -7.28 -28.98
C ASN A 217 -14.78 -7.24 -27.48
N PRO A 218 -15.70 -7.65 -26.56
CA PRO A 218 -15.39 -7.68 -25.14
C PRO A 218 -14.21 -8.64 -24.91
N ARG A 219 -13.17 -8.17 -24.23
CA ARG A 219 -12.05 -9.04 -23.84
C ARG A 219 -12.32 -9.64 -22.47
N PHE A 220 -11.92 -10.89 -22.27
CA PHE A 220 -12.06 -11.57 -20.98
C PHE A 220 -11.41 -10.80 -19.82
N ALA A 221 -10.31 -10.08 -20.07
CA ALA A 221 -9.66 -9.23 -19.08
C ALA A 221 -10.57 -8.09 -18.54
N GLN A 222 -11.46 -7.54 -19.37
CA GLN A 222 -12.41 -6.49 -18.95
C GLN A 222 -13.47 -7.07 -18.01
N LEU A 223 -13.97 -8.27 -18.34
CA LEU A 223 -14.91 -8.99 -17.49
C LEU A 223 -14.26 -9.34 -16.15
N SER A 224 -13.07 -9.96 -16.18
CA SER A 224 -12.36 -10.39 -14.96
C SER A 224 -12.06 -9.23 -14.02
N SER A 225 -11.48 -8.13 -14.52
CA SER A 225 -11.20 -6.95 -13.70
C SER A 225 -12.46 -6.29 -13.13
N THR A 226 -13.56 -6.26 -13.89
CA THR A 226 -14.83 -5.69 -13.40
C THR A 226 -15.51 -6.59 -12.38
N MET A 227 -15.51 -7.90 -12.59
CA MET A 227 -16.04 -8.87 -11.63
C MET A 227 -15.22 -8.89 -10.34
N PHE A 228 -13.89 -8.81 -10.44
CA PHE A 228 -13.03 -8.67 -9.27
C PHE A 228 -13.29 -7.36 -8.54
N GLY A 229 -13.45 -6.24 -9.25
CA GLY A 229 -13.83 -4.95 -8.64
C GLY A 229 -15.17 -5.00 -7.91
N LEU A 230 -16.17 -5.67 -8.49
CA LEU A 230 -17.48 -5.87 -7.86
C LEU A 230 -17.37 -6.73 -6.59
N PHE A 231 -16.60 -7.81 -6.65
CA PHE A 231 -16.35 -8.68 -5.51
C PHE A 231 -15.56 -7.95 -4.40
N TYR A 232 -14.43 -7.34 -4.77
CA TYR A 232 -13.50 -6.72 -3.84
C TYR A 232 -14.05 -5.44 -3.22
N CYS A 233 -14.57 -4.51 -4.03
CA CYS A 233 -15.06 -3.21 -3.52
C CYS A 233 -16.54 -3.25 -3.11
N GLY A 234 -17.37 -4.11 -3.71
CA GLY A 234 -18.80 -4.17 -3.43
C GLY A 234 -19.16 -5.25 -2.41
N TYR A 235 -18.91 -6.51 -2.76
CA TYR A 235 -19.35 -7.67 -1.97
C TYR A 235 -18.67 -7.78 -0.60
N LEU A 236 -17.33 -7.68 -0.54
CA LEU A 236 -16.59 -7.86 0.71
C LEU A 236 -16.96 -6.83 1.80
N PRO A 237 -17.11 -5.52 1.50
CA PRO A 237 -17.56 -4.55 2.49
C PRO A 237 -18.98 -4.78 3.00
N CYS A 238 -19.87 -5.44 2.24
CA CYS A 238 -21.24 -5.74 2.70
C CYS A 238 -21.26 -6.60 3.98
N PHE A 239 -20.22 -7.40 4.23
CA PHE A 239 -20.10 -8.16 5.47
C PHE A 239 -19.98 -7.30 6.72
N TRP A 240 -19.46 -6.08 6.60
CA TRP A 240 -19.47 -5.13 7.73
C TRP A 240 -20.89 -4.69 8.09
N VAL A 241 -21.77 -4.50 7.10
CA VAL A 241 -23.19 -4.21 7.34
C VAL A 241 -23.87 -5.39 8.01
N LYS A 242 -23.63 -6.63 7.53
CA LYS A 242 -24.20 -7.82 8.18
C LYS A 242 -23.66 -8.04 9.58
N LEU A 243 -22.38 -7.78 9.82
CA LEU A 243 -21.79 -7.89 11.15
C LEU A 243 -22.41 -6.84 12.08
N ARG A 244 -22.46 -5.56 11.67
CA ARG A 244 -22.92 -4.46 12.52
C ARG A 244 -24.44 -4.42 12.72
N CYS A 245 -25.22 -4.66 11.67
CA CYS A 245 -26.67 -4.49 11.63
C CYS A 245 -27.43 -5.82 11.62
N GLY A 246 -26.82 -6.91 11.13
CA GLY A 246 -27.48 -8.22 11.05
C GLY A 246 -27.41 -9.06 12.33
N LEU A 247 -26.45 -8.79 13.23
CA LEU A 247 -26.33 -9.46 14.52
C LEU A 247 -26.88 -8.59 15.66
N ALA A 248 -28.21 -8.58 15.78
CA ALA A 248 -28.94 -7.82 16.81
C ALA A 248 -28.98 -8.51 18.19
N ALA A 249 -28.24 -9.62 18.39
CA ALA A 249 -28.17 -10.28 19.69
C ALA A 249 -27.61 -9.29 20.74
N PRO A 250 -28.29 -9.08 21.88
CA PRO A 250 -27.79 -8.21 22.93
C PRO A 250 -26.47 -8.76 23.46
N ALA A 251 -25.44 -7.91 23.52
CA ALA A 251 -24.18 -8.27 24.16
C ALA A 251 -24.45 -8.40 25.66
N LEU A 252 -24.36 -9.62 26.16
CA LEU A 252 -24.50 -9.90 27.59
C LEU A 252 -23.41 -9.13 28.35
N ASN A 253 -23.85 -8.21 29.21
CA ASN A 253 -23.12 -7.72 30.39
C ASN A 253 -22.25 -6.43 30.30
N THR A 254 -22.49 -5.50 29.36
CA THR A 254 -21.89 -4.16 29.47
C THR A 254 -22.82 -3.19 30.23
N ARG A 255 -22.57 -3.00 31.54
CA ARG A 255 -23.19 -1.92 32.37
C ARG A 255 -22.95 -0.50 31.82
N ILE A 256 -22.05 -0.36 30.85
CA ILE A 256 -21.65 0.87 30.17
C ILE A 256 -22.72 1.35 29.16
N GLY A 257 -23.72 0.51 28.82
CA GLY A 257 -24.65 0.75 27.72
C GLY A 257 -26.06 1.24 28.05
N ALA A 258 -26.33 1.70 29.27
CA ALA A 258 -27.71 2.00 29.71
C ALA A 258 -28.32 3.28 29.08
N GLY A 259 -27.55 4.10 28.36
CA GLY A 259 -28.08 5.29 27.70
C GLY A 259 -27.30 5.62 26.45
N TRP A 260 -27.82 5.25 25.28
CA TRP A 260 -27.40 5.84 24.01
C TRP A 260 -28.63 6.36 23.27
N PRO A 261 -28.56 7.54 22.62
CA PRO A 261 -29.73 8.16 22.03
C PRO A 261 -30.29 7.31 20.88
N PHE A 262 -31.53 6.86 21.06
CA PHE A 262 -32.42 6.23 20.07
C PHE A 262 -32.48 7.01 18.73
N LEU A 263 -32.19 8.31 18.75
CA LEU A 263 -32.27 9.24 17.61
C LEU A 263 -31.33 8.90 16.44
N LEU A 264 -30.24 8.16 16.67
CA LEU A 264 -29.25 7.83 15.62
C LEU A 264 -29.46 6.45 14.97
N GLY A 265 -30.57 5.75 15.27
CA GLY A 265 -30.90 4.46 14.65
C GLY A 265 -30.15 3.26 15.22
N GLY A 266 -29.47 3.42 16.36
CA GLY A 266 -28.86 2.33 17.12
C GLY A 266 -29.88 1.61 18.00
N GLN A 267 -29.76 0.29 18.12
CA GLN A 267 -30.51 -0.49 19.13
C GLN A 267 -30.16 0.03 20.54
N ALA A 268 -31.14 0.07 21.44
CA ALA A 268 -31.00 0.59 22.81
C ALA A 268 -29.98 -0.18 23.68
N HIS A 269 -29.43 -1.28 23.17
CA HIS A 269 -28.43 -2.11 23.82
C HIS A 269 -27.21 -2.31 22.92
N TRP A 270 -26.04 -2.48 23.54
CA TRP A 270 -24.83 -2.87 22.82
C TRP A 270 -25.08 -4.25 22.20
N THR A 271 -25.08 -4.32 20.87
CA THR A 271 -25.23 -5.57 20.13
C THR A 271 -23.89 -6.29 20.02
N VAL A 272 -23.91 -7.62 19.92
CA VAL A 272 -22.71 -8.43 19.58
C VAL A 272 -22.05 -7.92 18.31
N GLY A 273 -22.83 -7.53 17.31
CA GLY A 273 -22.34 -6.94 16.06
C GLY A 273 -21.51 -5.67 16.27
N LEU A 274 -21.98 -4.75 17.11
CA LEU A 274 -21.25 -3.54 17.47
C LEU A 274 -19.92 -3.87 18.16
N VAL A 275 -19.95 -4.74 19.18
CA VAL A 275 -18.74 -5.11 19.93
C VAL A 275 -17.72 -5.77 19.00
N ALA A 276 -18.15 -6.72 18.18
CA ALA A 276 -17.29 -7.36 17.19
C ALA A 276 -16.66 -6.34 16.23
N THR A 277 -17.44 -5.36 15.74
CA THR A 277 -16.91 -4.32 14.85
C THR A 277 -15.87 -3.43 15.55
N LEU A 278 -16.10 -3.03 16.79
CA LEU A 278 -15.16 -2.21 17.56
C LEU A 278 -13.86 -2.96 17.84
N ILE A 279 -13.95 -4.25 18.20
CA ILE A 279 -12.79 -5.11 18.40
C ILE A 279 -12.01 -5.23 17.09
N SER A 280 -12.66 -5.60 15.98
CA SER A 280 -11.97 -5.76 14.70
C SER A 280 -11.31 -4.48 14.22
N PHE A 281 -11.99 -3.32 14.25
CA PHE A 281 -11.40 -2.04 13.85
C PHE A 281 -10.20 -1.68 14.72
N SER A 282 -10.32 -1.82 16.04
CA SER A 282 -9.23 -1.55 16.98
C SER A 282 -8.05 -2.50 16.76
N SER A 283 -8.33 -3.79 16.51
CA SER A 283 -7.33 -4.81 16.22
C SER A 283 -6.59 -4.55 14.91
N ILE A 284 -7.25 -4.08 13.84
CA ILE A 284 -6.60 -3.70 12.59
C ILE A 284 -5.66 -2.51 12.81
N ILE A 285 -6.13 -1.46 13.48
CA ILE A 285 -5.32 -0.26 13.79
C ILE A 285 -4.11 -0.66 14.65
N ALA A 286 -4.31 -1.53 15.64
CA ALA A 286 -3.25 -2.07 16.45
C ALA A 286 -2.25 -2.87 15.61
N ALA A 287 -2.72 -3.78 14.75
CA ALA A 287 -1.87 -4.59 13.88
C ALA A 287 -0.90 -3.72 13.07
N ASP A 288 -1.40 -2.68 12.41
CA ASP A 288 -0.57 -1.76 11.60
C ASP A 288 0.40 -0.96 12.48
N THR A 289 -0.05 -0.50 13.65
CA THR A 289 0.78 0.28 14.59
C THR A 289 1.93 -0.56 15.14
N TYR A 290 1.62 -1.76 15.65
CA TYR A 290 2.62 -2.67 16.21
C TYR A 290 3.53 -3.24 15.12
N ALA A 291 3.01 -3.49 13.91
CA ALA A 291 3.84 -3.93 12.79
C ALA A 291 4.82 -2.84 12.35
N PHE A 292 4.39 -1.57 12.31
CA PHE A 292 5.26 -0.45 12.02
C PHE A 292 6.35 -0.26 13.09
N LEU A 293 5.97 -0.31 14.37
CA LEU A 293 6.92 -0.16 15.48
C LEU A 293 7.93 -1.32 15.53
N GLY A 294 7.46 -2.55 15.42
CA GLY A 294 8.29 -3.75 15.40
C GLY A 294 9.19 -3.82 14.16
N GLY A 295 8.64 -3.49 12.99
CA GLY A 295 9.39 -3.45 11.74
C GLY A 295 10.47 -2.37 11.74
N LYS A 296 10.22 -1.21 12.36
CA LYS A 296 11.23 -0.14 12.50
C LYS A 296 12.34 -0.50 13.49
N ALA A 297 12.00 -1.20 14.57
CA ALA A 297 12.96 -1.53 15.63
C ALA A 297 13.82 -2.77 15.32
N ILE A 298 13.22 -3.81 14.73
CA ILE A 298 13.83 -5.15 14.60
C ILE A 298 13.82 -5.66 13.15
N GLY A 299 13.09 -4.99 12.25
CA GLY A 299 12.87 -5.47 10.88
C GLY A 299 14.15 -5.61 10.05
N LYS A 300 14.38 -6.82 9.53
CA LYS A 300 15.54 -7.14 8.68
C LYS A 300 15.12 -7.89 7.42
N THR A 301 14.10 -8.74 7.52
CA THR A 301 13.69 -9.61 6.40
C THR A 301 12.38 -9.11 5.77
N PRO A 302 12.35 -8.80 4.46
CA PRO A 302 11.13 -8.35 3.80
C PRO A 302 10.10 -9.48 3.69
N LEU A 303 8.82 -9.14 3.87
CA LEU A 303 7.69 -10.08 3.86
C LEU A 303 7.36 -10.55 2.44
N THR A 304 7.35 -9.63 1.47
CA THR A 304 7.08 -9.92 0.06
C THR A 304 7.90 -9.01 -0.86
N ASN A 305 8.17 -9.46 -2.09
CA ASN A 305 8.80 -8.63 -3.13
C ASN A 305 7.88 -7.49 -3.61
N ILE A 306 6.55 -7.64 -3.44
CA ILE A 306 5.54 -6.64 -3.83
C ILE A 306 5.61 -5.42 -2.90
N SER A 307 5.86 -5.64 -1.60
CA SER A 307 5.99 -4.58 -0.59
C SER A 307 7.27 -4.74 0.24
N PRO A 308 8.42 -4.26 -0.26
CA PRO A 308 9.72 -4.45 0.39
C PRO A 308 9.87 -3.72 1.74
N LYS A 309 8.92 -2.85 2.09
CA LYS A 309 8.90 -2.14 3.38
C LYS A 309 8.26 -2.94 4.51
N LYS A 310 7.47 -3.96 4.19
CA LYS A 310 6.89 -4.86 5.19
C LYS A 310 7.91 -5.92 5.56
N THR A 311 8.10 -6.17 6.84
CA THR A 311 9.07 -7.15 7.32
C THR A 311 8.38 -8.30 8.06
N TRP A 312 8.97 -9.49 8.03
CA TRP A 312 8.45 -10.64 8.80
C TRP A 312 8.49 -10.37 10.30
N GLU A 313 9.55 -9.73 10.80
CA GLU A 313 9.65 -9.40 12.22
C GLU A 313 8.56 -8.39 12.63
N GLY A 314 8.28 -7.41 11.77
CA GLY A 314 7.18 -6.48 11.96
C GLY A 314 5.83 -7.20 11.96
N ALA A 315 5.59 -8.12 11.02
CA ALA A 315 4.36 -8.89 10.96
C ALA A 315 4.12 -9.72 12.24
N ILE A 316 5.16 -10.36 12.80
CA ILE A 316 5.05 -11.13 14.04
C ILE A 316 4.71 -10.23 15.24
N VAL A 317 5.34 -9.06 15.35
CA VAL A 317 5.02 -8.08 16.41
C VAL A 317 3.60 -7.53 16.23
N GLY A 318 3.19 -7.25 14.98
CA GLY A 318 1.83 -6.85 14.63
C GLY A 318 0.78 -7.89 15.01
N LEU A 319 1.06 -9.17 14.78
CA LEU A 319 0.20 -10.29 15.18
C LEU A 319 0.02 -10.31 16.70
N GLY A 320 1.12 -10.22 17.46
CA GLY A 320 1.09 -10.15 18.91
C GLY A 320 0.25 -8.97 19.42
N GLY A 321 0.44 -7.79 18.83
CA GLY A 321 -0.34 -6.58 19.15
C GLY A 321 -1.83 -6.69 18.82
N CYS A 322 -2.16 -7.32 17.69
CA CYS A 322 -3.54 -7.56 17.27
C CYS A 322 -4.26 -8.53 18.22
N ILE A 323 -3.62 -9.64 18.58
CA ILE A 323 -4.14 -10.62 19.55
C ILE A 323 -4.28 -9.97 20.93
N ALA A 324 -3.26 -9.26 21.41
CA ALA A 324 -3.31 -8.58 22.71
C ALA A 324 -4.47 -7.58 22.77
N THR A 325 -4.66 -6.78 21.72
CA THR A 325 -5.77 -5.83 21.61
C THR A 325 -7.11 -6.56 21.65
N SER A 326 -7.26 -7.64 20.87
CA SER A 326 -8.48 -8.46 20.85
C SER A 326 -8.82 -9.02 22.23
N VAL A 327 -7.83 -9.56 22.95
CA VAL A 327 -8.02 -10.15 24.29
C VAL A 327 -8.36 -9.08 25.33
N VAL A 328 -7.65 -7.94 25.34
CA VAL A 328 -7.91 -6.84 26.28
C VAL A 328 -9.31 -6.28 26.07
N LEU A 329 -9.67 -6.00 24.82
CA LEU A 329 -10.99 -5.45 24.49
C LEU A 329 -12.10 -6.48 24.74
N SER A 330 -11.83 -7.78 24.53
CA SER A 330 -12.75 -8.86 24.88
C SER A 330 -13.04 -8.91 26.38
N LYS A 331 -12.04 -8.69 27.24
CA LYS A 331 -12.24 -8.62 28.70
C LYS A 331 -13.00 -7.36 29.12
N ILE A 332 -12.73 -6.22 28.50
CA ILE A 332 -13.42 -4.95 28.81
C ILE A 332 -14.90 -5.01 28.37
N LEU A 333 -15.16 -5.54 27.17
CA LEU A 333 -16.49 -5.58 26.57
C LEU A 333 -17.25 -6.87 26.91
N SER A 334 -16.65 -7.77 27.70
CA SER A 334 -17.20 -9.07 28.12
C SER A 334 -17.63 -9.99 26.96
N TRP A 335 -17.01 -9.82 25.79
CA TRP A 335 -17.28 -10.64 24.61
C TRP A 335 -16.06 -10.67 23.68
N PRO A 336 -15.64 -11.84 23.16
CA PRO A 336 -16.15 -13.18 23.45
C PRO A 336 -15.83 -13.64 24.88
N ALA A 337 -16.64 -14.53 25.46
CA ALA A 337 -16.42 -15.01 26.84
C ALA A 337 -15.17 -15.90 26.96
N SER A 338 -14.89 -16.72 25.94
CA SER A 338 -13.75 -17.63 25.92
C SER A 338 -12.48 -16.93 25.44
N LEU A 339 -11.40 -17.09 26.21
CA LEU A 339 -10.08 -16.56 25.86
C LEU A 339 -9.57 -17.16 24.53
N VAL A 340 -9.87 -18.43 24.26
CA VAL A 340 -9.52 -19.09 23.00
C VAL A 340 -10.21 -18.40 21.82
N SER A 341 -11.50 -18.08 21.95
CA SER A 341 -12.24 -17.37 20.90
C SER A 341 -11.73 -15.94 20.68
N ALA A 342 -11.29 -15.24 21.74
CA ALA A 342 -10.71 -13.90 21.62
C ALA A 342 -9.35 -13.92 20.90
N ILE A 343 -8.50 -14.92 21.19
CA ILE A 343 -7.22 -15.12 20.49
C ILE A 343 -7.48 -15.48 19.02
N ALA A 344 -8.37 -16.44 18.76
CA ALA A 344 -8.70 -16.86 17.40
C ALA A 344 -9.28 -15.70 16.57
N PHE A 345 -10.12 -14.86 17.17
CA PHE A 345 -10.65 -13.65 16.53
C PHE A 345 -9.57 -12.63 16.20
N GLY A 346 -8.64 -12.38 17.13
CA GLY A 346 -7.50 -11.48 16.89
C GLY A 346 -6.57 -12.00 15.79
N PHE A 347 -6.26 -13.29 15.80
CA PHE A 347 -5.48 -13.95 14.75
C PHE A 347 -6.13 -13.81 13.36
N LEU A 348 -7.43 -14.05 13.29
CA LEU A 348 -8.19 -13.92 12.04
C LEU A 348 -8.25 -12.47 11.53
N ASN A 349 -8.46 -11.49 12.42
CA ASN A 349 -8.44 -10.08 12.07
C ASN A 349 -7.07 -9.66 11.52
N PHE A 350 -5.97 -10.12 12.13
CA PHE A 350 -4.62 -9.89 11.63
C PHE A 350 -4.41 -10.49 10.23
N PHE A 351 -4.87 -11.73 10.02
CA PHE A 351 -4.72 -12.37 8.71
C PHE A 351 -5.51 -11.61 7.63
N GLY A 352 -6.73 -11.18 7.94
CA GLY A 352 -7.55 -10.35 7.06
C GLY A 352 -6.90 -9.03 6.71
N SER A 353 -6.29 -8.34 7.69
CA SER A 353 -5.66 -7.04 7.47
C SER A 353 -4.43 -7.17 6.57
N VAL A 354 -3.55 -8.12 6.87
CA VAL A 354 -2.35 -8.37 6.07
C VAL A 354 -2.72 -8.78 4.64
N PHE A 355 -3.71 -9.66 4.47
CA PHE A 355 -4.14 -10.11 3.15
C PHE A 355 -4.75 -8.97 2.31
N GLY A 356 -5.55 -8.10 2.93
CA GLY A 356 -6.13 -6.94 2.28
C GLY A 356 -5.07 -5.97 1.75
N ASP A 357 -4.16 -5.54 2.61
CA ASP A 357 -3.09 -4.59 2.22
C ASP A 357 -2.13 -5.23 1.19
N LEU A 358 -1.82 -6.54 1.28
CA LEU A 358 -1.04 -7.21 0.24
C LEU A 358 -1.77 -7.29 -1.11
N THR A 359 -3.07 -7.54 -1.10
CA THR A 359 -3.90 -7.57 -2.33
C THR A 359 -3.93 -6.20 -2.98
N GLU A 360 -4.13 -5.13 -2.20
CA GLU A 360 -4.12 -3.78 -2.73
C GLU A 360 -2.73 -3.35 -3.21
N SER A 361 -1.68 -3.69 -2.46
CA SER A 361 -0.29 -3.47 -2.86
C SER A 361 0.02 -4.13 -4.21
N MET A 362 -0.46 -5.36 -4.44
CA MET A 362 -0.31 -6.07 -5.72
C MET A 362 -0.97 -5.28 -6.86
N ILE A 363 -2.23 -4.87 -6.68
CA ILE A 363 -2.98 -4.09 -7.69
C ILE A 363 -2.23 -2.78 -8.02
N LYS A 364 -1.69 -2.08 -7.01
CA LYS A 364 -0.93 -0.83 -7.21
C LYS A 364 0.36 -1.06 -8.02
N ARG A 365 1.08 -2.14 -7.74
CA ARG A 365 2.32 -2.47 -8.48
C ARG A 365 2.05 -2.87 -9.92
N ASP A 366 1.00 -3.64 -10.16
CA ASP A 366 0.56 -3.97 -11.52
C ASP A 366 0.12 -2.70 -12.28
N ALA A 367 -0.51 -1.76 -11.58
CA ALA A 367 -0.88 -0.45 -12.09
C ALA A 367 0.33 0.49 -12.31
N GLY A 368 1.54 0.11 -11.88
CA GLY A 368 2.73 0.95 -12.00
C GLY A 368 2.67 2.23 -11.16
N VAL A 369 1.77 2.29 -10.18
CA VAL A 369 1.60 3.43 -9.27
C VAL A 369 1.88 3.01 -7.83
N LYS A 370 2.18 3.99 -6.98
CA LYS A 370 2.45 3.74 -5.57
C LYS A 370 1.22 3.92 -4.68
N ASP A 371 0.42 4.94 -4.98
CA ASP A 371 -0.76 5.33 -4.21
C ASP A 371 -2.01 5.13 -5.09
N SER A 372 -3.12 4.72 -4.46
CA SER A 372 -4.37 4.35 -5.16
C SER A 372 -5.11 5.55 -5.77
N GLY A 373 -4.94 6.73 -5.18
CA GLY A 373 -5.57 7.97 -5.60
C GLY A 373 -4.99 9.19 -4.88
N SER A 374 -5.49 10.38 -5.24
CA SER A 374 -5.13 11.66 -4.62
C SER A 374 -6.34 12.35 -3.97
N LEU A 375 -7.41 11.59 -3.72
CA LEU A 375 -8.70 12.13 -3.31
C LEU A 375 -8.65 12.84 -1.95
N ILE A 376 -7.74 12.40 -1.05
CA ILE A 376 -7.46 13.10 0.20
C ILE A 376 -6.10 13.80 0.10
N PRO A 377 -6.07 15.15 0.06
CA PRO A 377 -4.83 15.91 -0.12
C PRO A 377 -3.86 15.63 1.04
N GLY A 378 -2.78 14.90 0.73
CA GLY A 378 -1.73 14.55 1.68
C GLY A 378 -1.86 13.20 2.40
N HIS A 379 -2.92 12.41 2.15
CA HIS A 379 -3.15 11.12 2.83
C HIS A 379 -3.25 9.89 1.91
N GLY A 380 -3.21 10.07 0.58
CA GLY A 380 -3.37 8.98 -0.39
C GLY A 380 -4.82 8.80 -0.82
N GLY A 381 -5.15 7.64 -1.40
CA GLY A 381 -6.52 7.29 -1.74
C GLY A 381 -7.30 6.76 -0.54
N ILE A 382 -8.62 6.71 -0.66
CA ILE A 382 -9.47 6.02 0.33
C ILE A 382 -9.19 4.51 0.32
N LEU A 383 -8.86 3.94 -0.85
CA LEU A 383 -8.60 2.51 -1.01
C LEU A 383 -7.37 2.08 -0.19
N ASP A 384 -6.32 2.92 -0.16
CA ASP A 384 -5.11 2.72 0.67
C ASP A 384 -5.40 2.73 2.18
N ARG A 385 -6.60 3.17 2.60
CA ARG A 385 -7.00 3.26 4.02
C ARG A 385 -7.98 2.17 4.42
N VAL A 386 -8.71 1.62 3.46
CA VAL A 386 -9.73 0.59 3.70
C VAL A 386 -9.29 -0.80 3.26
N ASP A 387 -8.14 -0.94 2.59
CA ASP A 387 -7.55 -2.19 2.11
C ASP A 387 -7.55 -3.31 3.17
N SER A 388 -7.01 -3.03 4.35
CA SER A 388 -7.00 -3.94 5.50
C SER A 388 -8.38 -4.28 6.04
N TYR A 389 -9.38 -3.42 5.83
CA TYR A 389 -10.74 -3.60 6.34
C TYR A 389 -11.62 -4.42 5.40
N ILE A 390 -11.35 -4.39 4.08
CA ILE A 390 -12.17 -5.05 3.06
C ILE A 390 -12.30 -6.55 3.33
N PHE A 391 -11.17 -7.26 3.45
CA PHE A 391 -11.18 -8.71 3.71
C PHE A 391 -11.52 -9.05 5.17
N THR A 392 -11.08 -8.21 6.11
CA THR A 392 -11.29 -8.47 7.54
C THR A 392 -12.77 -8.53 7.91
N GLY A 393 -13.63 -7.71 7.30
CA GLY A 393 -15.07 -7.75 7.56
C GLY A 393 -15.72 -9.10 7.24
N ALA A 394 -15.36 -9.70 6.10
CA ALA A 394 -15.87 -11.00 5.68
C ALA A 394 -15.40 -12.14 6.60
N LEU A 395 -14.12 -12.11 6.99
CA LEU A 395 -13.56 -13.07 7.93
C LEU A 395 -14.19 -12.93 9.32
N ALA A 396 -14.29 -11.71 9.85
CA ALA A 396 -14.89 -11.44 11.14
C ALA A 396 -16.35 -11.91 11.19
N TYR A 397 -17.15 -11.60 10.16
CA TYR A 397 -18.52 -12.09 10.06
C TYR A 397 -18.61 -13.62 10.05
N SER A 398 -17.78 -14.26 9.23
CA SER A 398 -17.74 -15.73 9.12
C SER A 398 -17.36 -16.37 10.46
N PHE A 399 -16.41 -15.80 11.19
CA PHE A 399 -16.02 -16.27 12.51
C PHE A 399 -17.15 -16.17 13.52
N VAL A 400 -17.83 -15.02 13.60
CA VAL A 400 -18.92 -14.84 14.57
C VAL A 400 -20.09 -15.76 14.24
N LYS A 401 -20.40 -15.98 12.95
CA LYS A 401 -21.56 -16.78 12.56
C LYS A 401 -21.31 -18.29 12.61
N ILE A 402 -20.10 -18.74 12.26
CA ILE A 402 -19.78 -20.17 12.09
C ILE A 402 -18.92 -20.70 13.24
N LEU A 403 -17.85 -19.98 13.60
CA LEU A 403 -16.88 -20.46 14.59
C LEU A 403 -17.37 -20.24 16.03
N LEU A 404 -18.03 -19.13 16.33
CA LEU A 404 -18.49 -18.86 17.71
C LEU A 404 -19.46 -19.93 18.26
N PRO A 405 -20.49 -20.37 17.50
CA PRO A 405 -21.40 -21.42 17.95
C PRO A 405 -20.70 -22.77 18.19
N LEU A 406 -19.61 -23.06 17.47
CA LEU A 406 -18.81 -24.28 17.65
C LEU A 406 -18.09 -24.30 19.02
N TYR A 407 -17.84 -23.13 19.61
CA TYR A 407 -17.25 -23.01 20.95
C TYR A 407 -18.29 -22.95 22.07
N GLY A 408 -19.58 -23.20 21.77
CA GLY A 408 -20.65 -23.30 22.76
C GLY A 408 -21.10 -21.96 23.34
N VAL A 409 -20.97 -20.85 22.59
CA VAL A 409 -21.42 -19.51 22.95
C VAL A 409 -22.52 -19.01 22.03
#